data_AF-A0A949BPZ6-F1
#
_entry.id   AF-A0A949BPZ6-F1
#
_cell.length_a   1.000
_cell.length_b   1.000
_cell.length_c   1.000
_cell.angle_alpha   90.00
_cell.angle_beta   90.00
_cell.angle_gamma   90.00
#
_symmetry.space_group_name_H-M   'P 1'
#
loop_
_entity.id
_entity.type
_entity.pdbx_description
1 polymer ?
#
loop_
_entity_poly.entity_id
_entity_poly.type
_entity_poly.pdbx_seq_one_letter_code
_entity_poly.pdbx_strand_id
1 'polypeptide(L)'
;MGEIIEIIGGGTPKTSIPEYWNGNIPWLSVVDFNIGNKYVYKAEKVITQKGLDNSSTKLLNEGDIIISARGTVGALAVLRKQMAFNQSCYGIRGIPDISNQDYVYYLIKDSINNLQQIAHGGVFDTITRETFDHIAIALPSLPEQRAIAGVLSSLDDKIDLLHRQNKTLEGIAEALWRKMFVEEADNSWKEVPLLEIIDLVGGGTPKTDTVEYWDGSIPWLSAKDITSNHKRYIVKTERNISELGVNNSSAKILSQNATIISARGTVGNYCLLSKPMAFSQSNYGILPKIEGCYFFTYLLIVSLVDAEIVPTLSAQLIQDYGKNFEAKNLWRMIQFAEYFPKEEIVVTLSRQLSWSHFIEIIPVKDQLAREFYTEMCRMERWSVRTLRKKIGSMMFERTAIAKKSDTVIKMELSSLRESDKLTPDLVFRDPYFLDFLGLKGFFQEKDLEAAILRELEAFIMELGVGFTFVERQKRMIVDGDDFYLDLLFYHRNLRRLVAIDMMRLSPCGRSGIVMI
;
A
#
# COMPACT_ATOMS: atom_id res chain seq x y z
N MET A 1 13.02 42.41 -0.65
CA MET A 1 12.33 41.23 -1.21
C MET A 1 10.90 41.12 -0.69
N GLY A 2 10.60 41.54 0.55
CA GLY A 2 9.24 41.51 1.10
C GLY A 2 8.16 42.29 0.33
N GLU A 3 8.52 43.25 -0.53
CA GLU A 3 7.55 43.98 -1.37
C GLU A 3 6.98 43.17 -2.55
N ILE A 4 7.56 42.02 -2.87
CA ILE A 4 7.14 41.19 -4.01
C ILE A 4 6.52 39.84 -3.57
N ILE A 5 6.56 39.53 -2.28
CA ILE A 5 6.06 38.26 -1.72
C ILE A 5 5.14 38.49 -0.52
N GLU A 6 4.16 37.61 -0.36
CA GLU A 6 3.37 37.44 0.85
C GLU A 6 3.98 36.32 1.71
N ILE A 7 4.25 36.62 2.99
CA ILE A 7 4.78 35.64 3.96
C ILE A 7 3.64 35.11 4.85
N ILE A 8 3.39 33.81 4.75
CA ILE A 8 2.33 33.10 5.44
C ILE A 8 2.94 32.34 6.62
N GLY A 9 2.45 32.60 7.84
CA GLY A 9 2.87 31.88 9.04
C GLY A 9 2.14 30.54 9.21
N GLY A 10 2.85 29.53 9.70
CA GLY A 10 2.29 28.20 9.99
C GLY A 10 1.86 28.02 11.44
N GLY A 11 1.48 26.79 11.78
CA GLY A 11 1.00 26.43 13.12
C GLY A 11 0.95 24.92 13.35
N THR A 12 0.98 24.51 14.61
CA THR A 12 0.77 23.11 15.01
C THR A 12 -0.55 23.01 15.78
N PRO A 13 -1.51 22.19 15.31
CA PRO A 13 -2.64 21.80 16.14
C PRO A 13 -2.16 21.12 17.42
N LYS A 14 -2.86 21.29 18.54
CA LYS A 14 -2.44 20.68 19.82
C LYS A 14 -2.28 19.16 19.64
N THR A 15 -1.07 18.66 19.86
CA THR A 15 -0.73 17.23 19.75
C THR A 15 -1.45 16.37 20.79
N SER A 16 -1.85 16.98 21.90
CA SER A 16 -2.62 16.33 22.97
C SER A 16 -4.10 16.11 22.64
N ILE A 17 -4.59 16.59 21.49
CA ILE A 17 -5.99 16.47 21.05
C ILE A 17 -6.02 15.55 19.82
N PRO A 18 -6.28 14.24 19.99
CA PRO A 18 -6.24 13.27 18.89
C PRO A 18 -7.19 13.60 17.73
N GLU A 19 -8.32 14.25 18.02
CA GLU A 19 -9.33 14.64 17.02
C GLU A 19 -8.83 15.64 15.97
N TYR A 20 -7.69 16.29 16.22
CA TYR A 20 -7.06 17.21 15.28
C TYR A 20 -6.18 16.50 14.25
N TRP A 21 -5.85 15.25 14.48
CA TRP A 21 -4.89 14.47 13.69
C TRP A 21 -5.57 13.32 12.96
N ASN A 22 -4.85 12.69 12.03
CA ASN A 22 -5.33 11.54 11.25
C ASN A 22 -6.56 11.87 10.39
N GLY A 23 -6.61 13.10 9.87
CA GLY A 23 -7.62 13.52 8.89
C GLY A 23 -7.14 13.42 7.45
N ASN A 24 -7.63 14.30 6.58
CA ASN A 24 -7.36 14.25 5.14
C ASN A 24 -6.47 15.41 4.63
N ILE A 25 -6.08 16.34 5.51
CA ILE A 25 -5.30 17.52 5.13
C ILE A 25 -3.82 17.24 5.45
N PRO A 26 -2.92 17.16 4.46
CA PRO A 26 -1.49 16.98 4.73
C PRO A 26 -0.96 18.13 5.57
N TRP A 27 -0.12 17.81 6.57
CA TRP A 27 0.47 18.79 7.46
C TRP A 27 2.00 18.68 7.40
N LEU A 28 2.62 19.65 6.73
CA LEU A 28 4.05 19.69 6.44
C LEU A 28 4.88 20.13 7.63
N SER A 29 6.01 19.45 7.78
CA SER A 29 7.12 19.78 8.65
C SER A 29 8.43 19.71 7.87
N VAL A 30 9.52 20.18 8.46
CA VAL A 30 10.82 20.27 7.76
C VAL A 30 11.29 18.92 7.22
N VAL A 31 10.95 17.81 7.88
CA VAL A 31 11.36 16.46 7.44
C VAL A 31 10.70 16.05 6.11
N ASP A 32 9.54 16.62 5.79
CA ASP A 32 8.77 16.25 4.59
C ASP A 32 9.37 16.82 3.30
N PHE A 33 10.14 17.91 3.40
CA PHE A 33 10.66 18.63 2.25
C PHE A 33 12.18 18.86 2.27
N ASN A 34 12.87 18.58 3.38
CA ASN A 34 14.33 18.59 3.47
C ASN A 34 14.96 17.31 2.88
N ILE A 35 14.55 16.95 1.66
CA ILE A 35 14.97 15.72 0.97
C ILE A 35 15.70 15.99 -0.36
N GLY A 36 16.03 17.25 -0.64
CA GLY A 36 16.77 17.68 -1.82
C GLY A 36 15.93 17.82 -3.11
N ASN A 37 14.62 17.57 -3.06
CA ASN A 37 13.73 17.73 -4.21
C ASN A 37 13.07 19.12 -4.22
N LYS A 38 12.86 19.70 -5.41
CA LYS A 38 12.09 20.95 -5.55
C LYS A 38 10.63 20.78 -5.14
N TYR A 39 10.00 19.66 -5.49
CA TYR A 39 8.55 19.49 -5.35
C TYR A 39 8.17 18.57 -4.17
N VAL A 40 7.09 18.92 -3.48
CA VAL A 40 6.52 18.16 -2.37
C VAL A 40 5.09 17.76 -2.68
N TYR A 41 4.81 16.45 -2.60
CA TYR A 41 3.54 15.84 -3.00
C TYR A 41 2.72 15.31 -1.81
N LYS A 42 3.38 15.03 -0.69
CA LYS A 42 2.78 14.43 0.51
C LYS A 42 3.49 14.90 1.77
N ALA A 43 2.83 14.69 2.90
CA ALA A 43 3.39 14.86 4.23
C ALA A 43 3.24 13.55 5.01
N GLU A 44 4.13 13.29 5.98
CA GLU A 44 4.05 12.14 6.89
C GLU A 44 2.79 12.20 7.75
N LYS A 45 2.42 13.41 8.21
CA LYS A 45 1.28 13.64 9.09
C LYS A 45 0.14 14.31 8.34
N VAL A 46 -1.07 14.01 8.79
CA VAL A 46 -2.31 14.59 8.29
C VAL A 46 -3.14 15.09 9.46
N ILE A 47 -3.85 16.19 9.24
CA ILE A 47 -4.73 16.84 10.22
C ILE A 47 -6.18 16.81 9.72
N THR A 48 -7.11 16.92 10.65
CA THR A 48 -8.54 17.06 10.34
C THR A 48 -8.89 18.51 10.06
N GLN A 49 -10.06 18.76 9.48
CA GLN A 49 -10.61 20.11 9.34
C GLN A 49 -10.70 20.81 10.71
N LYS A 50 -11.07 20.07 11.77
CA LYS A 50 -11.08 20.61 13.15
C LYS A 50 -9.69 21.05 13.60
N GLY A 51 -8.65 20.29 13.27
CA GLY A 51 -7.27 20.65 13.58
C GLY A 51 -6.82 21.92 12.87
N LEU A 52 -7.23 22.09 11.62
CA LEU A 52 -6.99 23.32 10.85
C LEU A 52 -7.73 24.52 11.48
N ASP A 53 -9.04 24.40 11.72
CA ASP A 53 -9.89 25.48 12.22
C ASP A 53 -9.54 25.91 13.66
N ASN A 54 -9.01 24.99 14.47
CA ASN A 54 -8.69 25.22 15.89
C ASN A 54 -7.18 25.38 16.15
N SER A 55 -6.40 25.74 15.13
CA SER A 55 -4.98 26.05 15.29
C SER A 55 -4.58 27.27 14.46
N SER A 56 -3.34 27.74 14.66
CA SER A 56 -2.80 28.86 13.88
C SER A 56 -2.26 28.44 12.51
N THR A 57 -2.38 27.15 12.13
CA THR A 57 -1.89 26.67 10.84
C THR A 57 -2.75 27.22 9.71
N LYS A 58 -2.13 27.41 8.55
CA LYS A 58 -2.79 27.93 7.36
C LYS A 58 -2.58 26.97 6.20
N LEU A 59 -3.50 27.00 5.25
CA LEU A 59 -3.36 26.25 4.00
C LEU A 59 -2.49 27.04 3.02
N LEU A 60 -1.49 26.35 2.49
CA LEU A 60 -0.76 26.74 1.29
C LEU A 60 -1.37 26.02 0.09
N ASN A 61 -1.50 26.74 -1.01
CA ASN A 61 -2.05 26.25 -2.27
C ASN A 61 -0.97 25.52 -3.08
N GLU A 62 -1.41 24.78 -4.09
CA GLU A 62 -0.49 24.25 -5.09
C GLU A 62 0.27 25.40 -5.78
N GLY A 63 1.58 25.23 -5.93
CA GLY A 63 2.50 26.25 -6.45
C GLY A 63 3.10 27.17 -5.38
N ASP A 64 2.53 27.24 -4.18
CA ASP A 64 3.13 28.00 -3.08
C ASP A 64 4.48 27.39 -2.67
N ILE A 65 5.36 28.24 -2.16
CA ILE A 65 6.70 27.86 -1.69
C ILE A 65 6.67 27.69 -0.18
N ILE A 66 7.42 26.72 0.36
CA ILE A 66 7.65 26.56 1.79
C ILE A 66 9.15 26.67 2.09
N ILE A 67 9.49 27.42 3.13
CA ILE A 67 10.87 27.55 3.64
C ILE A 67 10.91 27.26 5.15
N SER A 68 11.94 26.53 5.60
CA SER A 68 12.19 26.33 7.03
C SER A 68 12.88 27.56 7.65
N ALA A 69 12.25 28.12 8.67
CA ALA A 69 12.74 29.29 9.37
C ALA A 69 13.55 28.94 10.64
N ARG A 70 13.30 27.76 11.23
CA ARG A 70 13.96 27.27 12.46
C ARG A 70 14.33 25.78 12.33
N GLY A 71 15.39 25.37 13.01
CA GLY A 71 15.94 24.01 12.94
C GLY A 71 16.93 23.90 11.78
N THR A 72 16.60 23.15 10.73
CA THR A 72 17.38 23.15 9.49
C THR A 72 17.01 24.37 8.64
N VAL A 73 17.53 25.53 8.99
CA VAL A 73 17.16 26.82 8.37
C VAL A 73 17.50 26.85 6.87
N GLY A 74 16.55 27.29 6.04
CA GLY A 74 16.75 27.50 4.60
C GLY A 74 16.42 26.30 3.70
N ALA A 75 15.90 25.20 4.22
CA ALA A 75 15.32 24.15 3.39
C ALA A 75 14.11 24.72 2.63
N LEU A 76 13.99 24.43 1.33
CA LEU A 76 13.06 25.11 0.42
C LEU A 76 12.40 24.11 -0.54
N ALA A 77 11.09 24.23 -0.73
CA ALA A 77 10.35 23.42 -1.70
C ALA A 77 9.09 24.13 -2.24
N VAL A 78 8.51 23.58 -3.30
CA VAL A 78 7.27 24.01 -3.95
C VAL A 78 6.20 22.93 -3.77
N LEU A 79 4.99 23.34 -3.38
CA LEU A 79 3.88 22.43 -3.12
C LEU A 79 3.21 21.99 -4.43
N ARG A 80 2.94 20.69 -4.56
CA ARG A 80 2.14 20.09 -5.66
C ARG A 80 0.74 19.67 -5.25
N LYS A 81 0.34 20.00 -4.01
CA LYS A 81 -0.99 19.79 -3.46
C LYS A 81 -1.21 20.83 -2.37
N GLN A 82 -2.46 21.16 -2.08
CA GLN A 82 -2.80 22.00 -0.95
C GLN A 82 -2.43 21.30 0.38
N MET A 83 -1.72 22.00 1.26
CA MET A 83 -1.23 21.44 2.53
C MET A 83 -1.21 22.51 3.64
N ALA A 84 -1.43 22.08 4.88
CA ALA A 84 -1.13 22.85 6.09
C ALA A 84 0.34 22.65 6.48
N PHE A 85 0.87 23.45 7.42
CA PHE A 85 2.29 23.39 7.79
C PHE A 85 2.59 23.92 9.19
N ASN A 86 3.73 23.49 9.75
CA ASN A 86 4.15 23.79 11.13
C ASN A 86 4.60 25.25 11.35
N GLN A 87 4.70 25.67 12.61
CA GLN A 87 5.13 27.04 13.00
C GLN A 87 6.62 27.34 12.78
N SER A 88 7.43 26.32 12.48
CA SER A 88 8.87 26.49 12.24
C SER A 88 9.19 26.82 10.78
N CYS A 89 8.17 26.90 9.92
CA CYS A 89 8.29 27.21 8.51
C CYS A 89 7.45 28.44 8.15
N TYR A 90 7.78 29.05 7.02
CA TYR A 90 6.96 30.05 6.35
C TYR A 90 6.50 29.53 4.99
N GLY A 91 5.25 29.82 4.66
CA GLY A 91 4.78 29.78 3.28
C GLY A 91 5.09 31.09 2.58
N ILE A 92 5.43 31.02 1.30
CA ILE A 92 5.77 32.17 0.47
C ILE A 92 4.96 32.12 -0.80
N ARG A 93 4.27 33.23 -1.08
CA ARG A 93 3.47 33.42 -2.28
C ARG A 93 3.89 34.70 -2.98
N GLY A 94 4.16 34.64 -4.28
CA GLY A 94 4.42 35.82 -5.09
C GLY A 94 3.17 36.70 -5.18
N ILE A 95 3.36 38.01 -5.06
CA ILE A 95 2.25 38.95 -5.23
C ILE A 95 1.82 38.94 -6.71
N PRO A 96 0.52 38.72 -7.00
CA PRO A 96 0.01 38.74 -8.37
C PRO A 96 0.38 40.03 -9.11
N ASP A 97 0.64 39.91 -10.41
CA ASP A 97 1.02 41.01 -11.30
C ASP A 97 2.32 41.77 -10.95
N ILE A 98 3.02 41.36 -9.89
CA ILE A 98 4.34 41.90 -9.52
C ILE A 98 5.42 40.84 -9.74
N SER A 99 5.14 39.60 -9.31
CA SER A 99 6.12 38.53 -9.35
C SER A 99 5.55 37.23 -9.90
N ASN A 100 6.39 36.48 -10.61
CA ASN A 100 6.08 35.11 -11.01
C ASN A 100 6.51 34.13 -9.90
N GLN A 101 5.64 33.18 -9.56
CA GLN A 101 5.84 32.23 -8.47
C GLN A 101 7.12 31.37 -8.62
N ASP A 102 7.38 30.82 -9.81
CA ASP A 102 8.58 30.03 -10.07
C ASP A 102 9.85 30.90 -10.03
N TYR A 103 9.77 32.14 -10.54
CA TYR A 103 10.86 33.10 -10.41
C TYR A 103 11.19 33.39 -8.95
N VAL A 104 10.17 33.60 -8.11
CA VAL A 104 10.33 33.80 -6.66
C VAL A 104 11.02 32.61 -6.01
N TYR A 105 10.70 31.37 -6.40
CA TYR A 105 11.39 30.17 -5.90
C TYR A 105 12.89 30.23 -6.20
N TYR A 106 13.28 30.51 -7.45
CA TYR A 106 14.69 30.59 -7.82
C TYR A 106 15.42 31.76 -7.15
N LEU A 107 14.75 32.89 -7.02
CA LEU A 107 15.29 34.07 -6.35
C LEU A 107 15.57 33.79 -4.87
N ILE A 108 14.64 33.14 -4.17
CA ILE A 108 14.84 32.74 -2.77
C ILE A 108 15.95 31.71 -2.67
N LYS A 109 15.98 30.72 -3.56
CA LYS A 109 17.01 29.69 -3.60
C LYS A 109 18.42 30.27 -3.73
N ASP A 110 18.60 31.27 -4.60
CA ASP A 110 19.85 32.01 -4.74
C ASP A 110 20.18 32.84 -3.47
N SER A 111 19.14 33.40 -2.83
CA SER A 111 19.26 34.24 -1.65
C SER A 111 19.39 33.49 -0.31
N ILE A 112 19.32 32.15 -0.27
CA ILE A 112 19.35 31.35 0.98
C ILE A 112 20.58 31.68 1.83
N ASN A 113 21.77 31.75 1.21
CA ASN A 113 23.01 32.02 1.95
C ASN A 113 22.97 33.42 2.61
N ASN A 114 22.42 34.41 1.91
CA ASN A 114 22.27 35.77 2.45
C ASN A 114 21.24 35.79 3.59
N LEU A 115 20.10 35.09 3.42
CA LEU A 115 19.09 34.93 4.47
C LEU A 115 19.68 34.30 5.73
N GLN A 116 20.51 33.27 5.59
CA GLN A 116 21.19 32.61 6.70
C GLN A 116 22.21 33.55 7.38
N GLN A 117 23.02 34.27 6.60
CA GLN A 117 23.98 35.24 7.15
C GLN A 117 23.32 36.35 7.96
N ILE A 118 22.17 36.87 7.52
CA ILE A 118 21.40 37.88 8.26
C ILE A 118 20.78 37.25 9.52
N ALA A 119 20.33 36.00 9.45
CA ALA A 119 19.73 35.27 10.57
C ALA A 119 20.73 34.96 11.71
N HIS A 120 22.04 34.82 11.40
CA HIS A 120 23.11 34.57 12.37
C HIS A 120 23.42 35.76 13.32
N GLY A 121 22.72 36.89 13.17
CA GLY A 121 22.88 38.07 14.05
C GLY A 121 22.16 37.97 15.40
N GLY A 122 21.32 36.96 15.64
CA GLY A 122 20.52 36.79 16.87
C GLY A 122 20.96 35.62 17.77
N VAL A 123 20.41 35.55 18.99
CA VAL A 123 20.69 34.47 19.98
C VAL A 123 20.26 33.07 19.47
N PHE A 124 19.42 33.01 18.41
CA PHE A 124 19.07 31.80 17.69
C PHE A 124 19.08 32.07 16.18
N ASP A 125 19.70 31.20 15.39
CA ASP A 125 19.68 31.25 13.92
C ASP A 125 18.24 31.06 13.43
N THR A 126 17.56 32.14 13.08
CA THR A 126 16.15 32.11 12.67
C THR A 126 15.89 33.13 11.57
N ILE A 127 15.35 32.67 10.44
CA ILE A 127 14.81 33.56 9.42
C ILE A 127 13.53 34.18 9.98
N THR A 128 13.42 35.51 9.99
CA THR A 128 12.22 36.25 10.36
C THR A 128 11.61 36.90 9.13
N ARG A 129 10.43 37.51 9.27
CA ARG A 129 9.82 38.29 8.18
C ARG A 129 10.72 39.46 7.76
N GLU A 130 11.32 40.13 8.74
CA GLU A 130 12.23 41.27 8.54
C GLU A 130 13.48 40.87 7.74
N THR A 131 13.96 39.63 7.86
CA THR A 131 15.09 39.12 7.07
C THR A 131 14.83 39.25 5.56
N PHE A 132 13.58 39.09 5.09
CA PHE A 132 13.22 39.25 3.68
C PHE A 132 13.13 40.73 3.25
N ASP A 133 12.89 41.65 4.17
CA ASP A 133 12.81 43.08 3.86
C ASP A 133 14.20 43.65 3.60
N HIS A 134 15.23 43.13 4.28
CA HIS A 134 16.62 43.58 4.13
C HIS A 134 17.31 43.12 2.83
N ILE A 135 16.72 42.21 2.06
CA ILE A 135 17.32 41.72 0.81
C ILE A 135 16.91 42.62 -0.35
N ALA A 136 17.85 43.42 -0.83
CA ALA A 136 17.72 44.18 -2.06
C ALA A 136 17.80 43.26 -3.29
N ILE A 137 16.87 43.42 -4.23
CA ILE A 137 16.79 42.61 -5.45
C ILE A 137 16.61 43.52 -6.66
N ALA A 138 17.24 43.17 -7.77
CA ALA A 138 16.94 43.76 -9.07
C ALA A 138 15.77 42.97 -9.69
N LEU A 139 14.55 43.52 -9.62
CA LEU A 139 13.35 42.86 -10.12
C LEU A 139 13.17 43.16 -11.63
N PRO A 140 13.30 42.17 -12.52
CA PRO A 140 13.04 42.37 -13.94
C PRO A 140 11.53 42.39 -14.24
N SER A 141 11.15 42.78 -15.45
CA SER A 141 9.76 42.79 -15.90
C SER A 141 9.11 41.39 -15.83
N LEU A 142 7.79 41.31 -15.65
CA LEU A 142 7.08 40.03 -15.61
C LEU A 142 7.36 39.10 -16.80
N PRO A 143 7.41 39.57 -18.06
CA PRO A 143 7.79 38.71 -19.19
C PRO A 143 9.19 38.08 -19.02
N GLU A 144 10.15 38.87 -18.55
CA GLU A 144 11.53 38.41 -18.32
C GLU A 144 11.58 37.41 -17.16
N GLN A 145 10.86 37.67 -16.06
CA GLN A 145 10.75 36.71 -14.94
C GLN A 145 10.20 35.36 -15.42
N ARG A 146 9.16 35.37 -16.26
CA ARG A 146 8.57 34.15 -16.84
C ARG A 146 9.55 33.43 -17.77
N ALA A 147 10.34 34.17 -18.55
CA ALA A 147 11.35 33.58 -19.45
C ALA A 147 12.46 32.87 -18.66
N ILE A 148 13.02 33.53 -17.65
CA ILE A 148 14.05 32.96 -16.77
C ILE A 148 13.49 31.74 -16.04
N ALA A 149 12.34 31.90 -15.39
CA ALA A 149 11.71 30.83 -14.63
C ALA A 149 11.34 29.64 -15.51
N GLY A 150 10.87 29.87 -16.74
CA GLY A 150 10.51 28.82 -17.69
C GLY A 150 11.70 27.94 -18.11
N VAL A 151 12.87 28.54 -18.33
CA VAL A 151 14.09 27.76 -18.64
C VAL A 151 14.48 26.88 -17.44
N LEU A 152 14.55 27.46 -16.24
CA LEU A 152 14.96 26.73 -15.05
C LEU A 152 13.94 25.68 -14.61
N SER A 153 12.64 25.99 -14.68
CA SER A 153 11.57 25.06 -14.31
C SER A 153 11.51 23.88 -15.26
N SER A 154 11.78 24.07 -16.55
CA SER A 154 11.85 22.96 -17.50
C SER A 154 12.91 21.91 -17.15
N LEU A 155 14.04 22.36 -16.57
CA LEU A 155 15.10 21.45 -16.10
C LEU A 155 14.69 20.74 -14.83
N ASP A 156 14.11 21.45 -13.86
CA ASP A 156 13.63 20.85 -12.61
C ASP A 156 12.46 19.89 -12.83
N ASP A 157 11.56 20.17 -13.78
CA ASP A 157 10.48 19.28 -14.17
C ASP A 157 11.03 18.00 -14.80
N LYS A 158 12.11 18.10 -15.58
CA LYS A 158 12.81 16.93 -16.12
C LYS A 158 13.48 16.10 -15.01
N ILE A 159 14.10 16.75 -14.03
CA ILE A 159 14.70 16.07 -12.87
C ILE A 159 13.64 15.33 -12.07
N ASP A 160 12.51 15.99 -11.78
CA ASP A 160 11.37 15.37 -11.08
C ASP A 160 10.76 14.20 -11.86
N LEU A 161 10.60 14.34 -13.17
CA LEU A 161 10.14 13.26 -14.04
C LEU A 161 11.10 12.05 -13.98
N LEU A 162 12.40 12.28 -14.07
CA LEU A 162 13.42 11.22 -13.99
C LEU A 162 13.40 10.52 -12.62
N HIS A 163 13.22 11.26 -11.53
CA HIS A 163 13.06 10.66 -10.20
C HIS A 163 11.81 9.78 -10.10
N ARG A 164 10.67 10.24 -10.63
CA ARG A 164 9.44 9.43 -10.68
C ARG A 164 9.60 8.19 -11.55
N GLN A 165 10.22 8.32 -12.73
CA GLN A 165 10.52 7.20 -13.61
C GLN A 165 11.43 6.17 -12.94
N ASN A 166 12.50 6.60 -12.28
CA ASN A 166 13.40 5.71 -11.54
C ASN A 166 12.64 4.93 -10.46
N LYS A 167 11.78 5.61 -9.68
CA LYS A 167 10.96 4.94 -8.66
C LYS A 167 10.01 3.90 -9.27
N THR A 168 9.40 4.19 -10.42
CA THR A 168 8.55 3.23 -11.14
C THR A 168 9.37 2.04 -11.65
N LEU A 169 10.55 2.27 -12.21
CA LEU A 169 11.44 1.22 -12.69
C LEU A 169 11.95 0.32 -11.56
N GLU A 170 12.28 0.90 -10.41
CA GLU A 170 12.62 0.18 -9.18
C GLU A 170 11.47 -0.75 -8.76
N GLY A 171 10.24 -0.22 -8.68
CA GLY A 171 9.06 -1.02 -8.35
C GLY A 171 8.76 -2.13 -9.36
N ILE A 172 8.97 -1.89 -10.65
CA ILE A 172 8.85 -2.93 -11.70
C ILE A 172 9.92 -4.02 -11.49
N ALA A 173 11.17 -3.64 -11.21
CA ALA A 173 12.25 -4.59 -10.97
C ALA A 173 11.96 -5.48 -9.75
N GLU A 174 11.50 -4.88 -8.64
CA GLU A 174 11.09 -5.62 -7.43
C GLU A 174 9.93 -6.58 -7.71
N ALA A 175 8.90 -6.13 -8.44
CA ALA A 175 7.75 -6.96 -8.79
C ALA A 175 8.14 -8.14 -9.70
N LEU A 176 8.98 -7.89 -10.72
CA LEU A 176 9.50 -8.94 -11.60
C LEU A 176 10.38 -9.93 -10.82
N TRP A 177 11.22 -9.44 -9.92
CA TRP A 177 12.05 -10.30 -9.07
C TRP A 177 11.19 -11.23 -8.24
N ARG A 178 10.19 -10.70 -7.53
CA ARG A 178 9.26 -11.48 -6.72
C ARG A 178 8.53 -12.52 -7.57
N LYS A 179 8.00 -12.12 -8.72
CA LYS A 179 7.32 -13.03 -9.63
C LYS A 179 8.23 -14.18 -10.06
N MET A 180 9.41 -13.87 -10.60
CA MET A 180 10.30 -14.86 -11.22
C MET A 180 11.05 -15.75 -10.23
N PHE A 181 11.47 -15.19 -9.08
CA PHE A 181 12.37 -15.88 -8.15
C PHE A 181 11.71 -16.31 -6.84
N VAL A 182 10.47 -15.90 -6.58
CA VAL A 182 9.72 -16.29 -5.38
C VAL A 182 8.42 -17.01 -5.73
N GLU A 183 7.58 -16.43 -6.59
CA GLU A 183 6.25 -16.97 -6.89
C GLU A 183 6.27 -18.07 -7.96
N GLU A 184 7.07 -17.89 -9.00
CA GLU A 184 7.21 -18.80 -10.15
C GLU A 184 8.60 -19.47 -10.18
N ALA A 185 9.26 -19.57 -9.03
CA ALA A 185 10.55 -20.24 -8.92
C ALA A 185 10.44 -21.70 -9.41
N ASP A 186 11.40 -22.13 -10.23
CA ASP A 186 11.41 -23.48 -10.78
C ASP A 186 11.64 -24.50 -9.65
N ASN A 187 10.80 -25.53 -9.59
CA ASN A 187 10.88 -26.58 -8.58
C ASN A 187 12.21 -27.38 -8.62
N SER A 188 12.98 -27.27 -9.71
CA SER A 188 14.31 -27.87 -9.83
C SER A 188 15.42 -27.06 -9.16
N TRP A 189 15.15 -25.81 -8.77
CA TRP A 189 16.12 -24.96 -8.11
C TRP A 189 16.42 -25.45 -6.70
N LYS A 190 17.68 -25.28 -6.29
CA LYS A 190 18.18 -25.71 -4.98
C LYS A 190 18.38 -24.51 -4.09
N GLU A 191 17.95 -24.64 -2.84
CA GLU A 191 18.37 -23.71 -1.80
C GLU A 191 19.83 -24.00 -1.43
N VAL A 192 20.64 -22.95 -1.50
CA VAL A 192 22.06 -23.00 -1.13
C VAL A 192 22.36 -21.86 -0.16
N PRO A 193 23.30 -22.03 0.78
CA PRO A 193 23.79 -20.94 1.62
C PRO A 193 24.28 -19.77 0.76
N LEU A 194 23.91 -18.54 1.14
CA LEU A 194 24.29 -17.33 0.39
C LEU A 194 25.80 -17.25 0.10
N LEU A 195 26.63 -17.63 1.07
CA LEU A 195 28.10 -17.61 0.95
C LEU A 195 28.66 -18.61 -0.09
N GLU A 196 27.84 -19.52 -0.63
CA GLU A 196 28.25 -20.37 -1.74
C GLU A 196 28.25 -19.63 -3.08
N ILE A 197 27.47 -18.55 -3.21
CA ILE A 197 27.27 -17.80 -4.47
C ILE A 197 27.83 -16.37 -4.44
N ILE A 198 28.22 -15.88 -3.26
CA ILE A 198 28.88 -14.57 -3.09
C ILE A 198 30.22 -14.69 -2.35
N ASP A 199 31.08 -13.71 -2.57
CA ASP A 199 32.25 -13.42 -1.75
C ASP A 199 32.04 -12.15 -0.94
N LEU A 200 32.33 -12.24 0.36
CA LEU A 200 32.34 -11.09 1.26
C LEU A 200 33.75 -10.52 1.37
N VAL A 201 33.86 -9.23 1.09
CA VAL A 201 35.11 -8.48 1.16
C VAL A 201 35.02 -7.46 2.28
N GLY A 202 35.88 -7.58 3.29
CA GLY A 202 36.00 -6.56 4.34
C GLY A 202 36.64 -5.27 3.81
N GLY A 203 36.15 -4.14 4.30
CA GLY A 203 36.72 -2.82 4.01
C GLY A 203 37.89 -2.45 4.92
N GLY A 204 38.44 -1.26 4.71
CA GLY A 204 39.55 -0.75 5.51
C GLY A 204 39.55 0.76 5.61
N THR A 205 40.02 1.24 6.76
CA THR A 205 40.14 2.67 7.05
C THR A 205 41.63 2.97 7.31
N PRO A 206 42.30 3.75 6.45
CA PRO A 206 43.63 4.25 6.72
C PRO A 206 43.65 5.09 7.99
N LYS A 207 44.84 5.29 8.55
CA LYS A 207 45.01 6.23 9.66
C LYS A 207 44.56 7.62 9.24
N THR A 208 43.64 8.21 10.02
CA THR A 208 42.99 9.48 9.68
C THR A 208 43.89 10.70 9.92
N ASP A 209 44.92 10.55 10.74
CA ASP A 209 45.91 11.59 11.08
C ASP A 209 47.04 11.71 10.05
N THR A 210 47.18 10.72 9.16
CA THR A 210 48.22 10.69 8.13
C THR A 210 47.68 11.33 6.86
N VAL A 211 47.99 12.61 6.66
CA VAL A 211 47.41 13.44 5.58
C VAL A 211 47.67 12.85 4.19
N GLU A 212 48.83 12.23 3.99
CA GLU A 212 49.27 11.63 2.73
C GLU A 212 48.40 10.44 2.28
N TYR A 213 47.62 9.84 3.18
CA TYR A 213 46.69 8.75 2.86
C TYR A 213 45.38 9.23 2.26
N TRP A 214 45.09 10.53 2.35
CA TRP A 214 43.82 11.12 1.96
C TRP A 214 43.99 12.08 0.78
N ASP A 215 42.86 12.59 0.30
CA ASP A 215 42.79 13.57 -0.81
C ASP A 215 43.41 13.08 -2.13
N GLY A 216 43.42 11.77 -2.32
CA GLY A 216 43.82 11.13 -3.58
C GLY A 216 42.71 11.12 -4.65
N SER A 217 42.92 10.30 -5.68
CA SER A 217 41.99 10.14 -6.81
C SER A 217 40.97 9.01 -6.62
N ILE A 218 41.16 8.14 -5.62
CA ILE A 218 40.33 6.94 -5.41
C ILE A 218 39.18 7.32 -4.48
N PRO A 219 37.90 7.17 -4.88
CA PRO A 219 36.78 7.41 -3.99
C PRO A 219 36.79 6.44 -2.81
N TRP A 220 36.54 6.95 -1.59
CA TRP A 220 36.47 6.13 -0.38
C TRP A 220 35.12 6.28 0.30
N LEU A 221 34.34 5.20 0.34
CA LEU A 221 33.00 5.19 0.93
C LEU A 221 33.05 5.05 2.46
N SER A 222 32.43 6.01 3.14
CA SER A 222 32.08 5.89 4.55
C SER A 222 30.70 5.24 4.75
N ALA A 223 30.36 4.92 6.01
CA ALA A 223 29.01 4.49 6.36
C ALA A 223 27.93 5.56 6.06
N LYS A 224 28.29 6.84 6.16
CA LYS A 224 27.40 7.97 5.85
C LYS A 224 27.08 8.02 4.36
N ASP A 225 28.10 7.85 3.51
CA ASP A 225 27.92 7.82 2.05
C ASP A 225 26.94 6.71 1.64
N ILE A 226 27.06 5.52 2.22
CA ILE A 226 26.15 4.39 1.94
C ILE A 226 24.72 4.70 2.40
N THR A 227 24.57 5.26 3.60
CA THR A 227 23.27 5.61 4.16
C THR A 227 22.55 6.65 3.31
N SER A 228 23.26 7.70 2.86
CA SER A 228 22.72 8.74 1.99
C SER A 228 22.40 8.25 0.58
N ASN A 229 22.97 7.13 0.15
CA ASN A 229 22.76 6.53 -1.17
C ASN A 229 22.10 5.14 -1.09
N HIS A 230 21.34 4.87 -0.04
CA HIS A 230 20.65 3.60 0.11
C HIS A 230 19.75 3.30 -1.10
N LYS A 231 19.84 2.07 -1.62
CA LYS A 231 19.14 1.57 -2.81
C LYS A 231 19.53 2.25 -4.13
N ARG A 232 20.64 2.99 -4.17
CA ARG A 232 21.08 3.76 -5.35
C ARG A 232 22.48 3.40 -5.80
N TYR A 233 22.83 3.92 -6.97
CA TYR A 233 24.22 4.03 -7.39
C TYR A 233 24.92 5.14 -6.62
N ILE A 234 26.07 4.82 -6.05
CA ILE A 234 26.97 5.84 -5.52
C ILE A 234 27.92 6.32 -6.62
N VAL A 235 27.86 7.62 -6.91
CA VAL A 235 28.62 8.26 -7.99
C VAL A 235 29.80 9.09 -7.45
N LYS A 236 29.65 9.60 -6.22
CA LYS A 236 30.63 10.44 -5.53
C LYS A 236 30.66 10.05 -4.05
N THR A 237 31.80 10.27 -3.41
CA THR A 237 32.04 10.07 -1.99
C THR A 237 32.45 11.39 -1.36
N GLU A 238 32.22 11.55 -0.06
CA GLU A 238 32.65 12.73 0.69
C GLU A 238 34.18 12.86 0.74
N ARG A 239 34.89 11.72 0.77
CA ARG A 239 36.35 11.67 0.84
C ARG A 239 36.93 10.78 -0.25
N ASN A 240 38.18 11.07 -0.58
CA ASN A 240 39.02 10.22 -1.39
C ASN A 240 40.23 9.73 -0.60
N ILE A 241 40.74 8.57 -1.00
CA ILE A 241 41.94 7.94 -0.49
C ILE A 241 43.03 7.99 -1.57
N SER A 242 44.29 8.11 -1.17
CA SER A 242 45.45 8.01 -2.07
C SER A 242 45.85 6.55 -2.30
N GLU A 243 46.64 6.29 -3.33
CA GLU A 243 47.24 4.96 -3.55
C GLU A 243 48.10 4.53 -2.35
N LEU A 244 48.81 5.48 -1.73
CA LEU A 244 49.58 5.24 -0.52
C LEU A 244 48.67 4.79 0.64
N GLY A 245 47.50 5.43 0.79
CA GLY A 245 46.51 5.06 1.79
C GLY A 245 45.92 3.67 1.57
N VAL A 246 45.67 3.27 0.31
CA VAL A 246 45.21 1.91 -0.01
C VAL A 246 46.30 0.90 0.31
N ASN A 247 47.54 1.13 -0.14
CA ASN A 247 48.66 0.19 0.03
C ASN A 247 49.11 0.04 1.50
N ASN A 248 48.87 1.05 2.34
CA ASN A 248 49.23 1.05 3.77
C ASN A 248 48.04 0.83 4.70
N SER A 249 46.92 0.33 4.20
CA SER A 249 45.77 -0.04 5.00
C SER A 249 45.16 -1.37 4.54
N SER A 250 44.13 -1.84 5.25
CA SER A 250 43.32 -2.98 4.81
C SER A 250 42.27 -2.60 3.76
N ALA A 251 42.29 -1.36 3.25
CA ALA A 251 41.31 -0.91 2.28
C ALA A 251 41.44 -1.69 0.97
N LYS A 252 40.30 -2.10 0.42
CA LYS A 252 40.24 -2.82 -0.85
C LYS A 252 39.39 -2.02 -1.82
N ILE A 253 39.82 -1.99 -3.07
CA ILE A 253 39.07 -1.38 -4.18
C ILE A 253 38.22 -2.48 -4.79
N LEU A 254 36.90 -2.27 -4.84
CA LEU A 254 36.02 -3.16 -5.59
C LEU A 254 35.74 -2.59 -6.97
N SER A 255 35.39 -3.49 -7.89
CA SER A 255 34.98 -3.15 -9.25
C SER A 255 33.66 -2.39 -9.28
N GLN A 256 33.40 -1.75 -10.42
CA GLN A 256 32.08 -1.20 -10.74
C GLN A 256 31.01 -2.29 -10.65
N ASN A 257 29.81 -1.90 -10.23
CA ASN A 257 28.64 -2.75 -9.95
C ASN A 257 28.77 -3.69 -8.74
N ALA A 258 29.88 -3.68 -8.01
CA ALA A 258 29.93 -4.34 -6.72
C ALA A 258 28.88 -3.75 -5.76
N THR A 259 28.27 -4.60 -4.94
CA THR A 259 27.32 -4.16 -3.91
C THR A 259 28.08 -3.91 -2.62
N ILE A 260 27.83 -2.78 -1.97
CA ILE A 260 28.33 -2.51 -0.60
C ILE A 260 27.14 -2.53 0.35
N ILE A 261 27.30 -3.19 1.50
CA ILE A 261 26.33 -3.19 2.60
C ILE A 261 26.98 -2.71 3.90
N SER A 262 26.25 -1.86 4.63
CA SER A 262 26.63 -1.40 5.97
C SER A 262 26.36 -2.50 6.98
N ALA A 263 27.38 -2.81 7.80
CA ALA A 263 27.31 -3.86 8.81
C ALA A 263 27.42 -3.33 10.25
N ARG A 264 27.72 -2.03 10.43
CA ARG A 264 27.84 -1.39 11.75
C ARG A 264 27.27 0.02 11.72
N GLY A 265 26.56 0.39 12.79
CA GLY A 265 25.89 1.70 12.90
C GLY A 265 24.56 1.73 12.16
N THR A 266 24.59 1.82 10.83
CA THR A 266 23.39 1.90 9.97
C THR A 266 23.20 0.60 9.19
N VAL A 267 23.09 -0.51 9.94
CA VAL A 267 23.05 -1.88 9.41
C VAL A 267 21.95 -2.04 8.36
N GLY A 268 22.26 -2.74 7.28
CA GLY A 268 21.29 -3.06 6.22
C GLY A 268 21.20 -2.01 5.11
N ASN A 269 21.80 -0.82 5.27
CA ASN A 269 21.90 0.10 4.15
C ASN A 269 22.88 -0.45 3.10
N TYR A 270 22.40 -0.58 1.86
CA TYR A 270 23.20 -1.04 0.73
C TYR A 270 23.15 -0.07 -0.46
N CYS A 271 24.18 -0.13 -1.32
CA CYS A 271 24.27 0.64 -2.57
C CYS A 271 25.13 -0.09 -3.62
N LEU A 272 25.03 0.34 -4.89
CA LEU A 272 25.84 -0.15 -6.01
C LEU A 272 26.97 0.84 -6.36
N LEU A 273 28.17 0.33 -6.60
CA LEU A 273 29.29 1.14 -7.04
C LEU A 273 29.15 1.52 -8.52
N SER A 274 29.17 2.82 -8.85
CA SER A 274 29.16 3.29 -10.25
C SER A 274 30.53 3.24 -10.94
N LYS A 275 31.61 3.10 -10.17
CA LYS A 275 33.00 3.01 -10.61
C LYS A 275 33.82 2.29 -9.53
N PRO A 276 35.08 1.94 -9.77
CA PRO A 276 35.90 1.34 -8.73
C PRO A 276 36.08 2.28 -7.53
N MET A 277 35.85 1.76 -6.32
CA MET A 277 35.95 2.54 -5.08
C MET A 277 36.45 1.69 -3.91
N ALA A 278 37.11 2.34 -2.95
CA ALA A 278 37.47 1.76 -1.66
C ALA A 278 36.38 2.07 -0.61
N PHE A 279 36.36 1.35 0.51
CA PHE A 279 35.30 1.51 1.51
C PHE A 279 35.78 1.20 2.93
N SER A 280 35.09 1.79 3.91
CA SER A 280 35.46 1.70 5.33
C SER A 280 35.27 0.32 5.94
N GLN A 281 35.99 0.06 7.03
CA GLN A 281 35.94 -1.21 7.81
C GLN A 281 34.57 -1.53 8.44
N SER A 282 33.64 -0.58 8.46
CA SER A 282 32.27 -0.75 8.97
C SER A 282 31.33 -1.46 7.98
N ASN A 283 31.79 -1.69 6.76
CA ASN A 283 30.97 -2.17 5.65
C ASN A 283 31.59 -3.41 5.00
N TYR A 284 30.77 -4.18 4.32
CA TYR A 284 31.20 -5.30 3.49
C TYR A 284 30.91 -5.04 2.02
N GLY A 285 31.88 -5.37 1.19
CA GLY A 285 31.70 -5.60 -0.23
C GLY A 285 31.12 -6.98 -0.47
N ILE A 286 30.17 -7.06 -1.41
CA ILE A 286 29.54 -8.28 -1.87
C ILE A 286 29.85 -8.41 -3.36
N LEU A 287 30.58 -9.47 -3.70
CA LEU A 287 30.92 -9.81 -5.07
C LEU A 287 30.23 -11.12 -5.46
N PRO A 288 29.70 -11.24 -6.69
CA PRO A 288 29.21 -12.52 -7.18
C PRO A 288 30.39 -13.48 -7.41
N LYS A 289 30.24 -14.75 -7.03
CA LYS A 289 31.18 -15.81 -7.44
C LYS A 289 31.02 -16.20 -8.91
N ILE A 290 29.83 -15.95 -9.47
CA ILE A 290 29.54 -16.16 -10.88
C ILE A 290 29.81 -14.86 -11.62
N GLU A 291 30.73 -14.90 -12.58
CA GLU A 291 31.13 -13.73 -13.34
C GLU A 291 29.93 -13.08 -14.06
N GLY A 292 29.84 -11.74 -13.99
CA GLY A 292 28.77 -10.96 -14.62
C GLY A 292 27.46 -10.86 -13.82
N CYS A 293 27.27 -11.60 -12.73
CA CYS A 293 26.02 -11.64 -11.96
C CYS A 293 25.84 -10.51 -10.93
N TYR A 294 26.52 -9.37 -11.08
CA TYR A 294 26.49 -8.27 -10.10
C TYR A 294 25.08 -7.76 -9.78
N PHE A 295 24.26 -7.54 -10.81
CA PHE A 295 22.89 -7.05 -10.64
C PHE A 295 21.97 -8.09 -10.01
N PHE A 296 22.13 -9.37 -10.39
CA PHE A 296 21.40 -10.45 -9.77
C PHE A 296 21.73 -10.54 -8.28
N THR A 297 23.01 -10.48 -7.93
CA THR A 297 23.46 -10.45 -6.54
C THR A 297 22.92 -9.25 -5.80
N TYR A 298 22.92 -8.05 -6.41
CA TYR A 298 22.31 -6.86 -5.81
C TYR A 298 20.83 -7.08 -5.49
N LEU A 299 20.03 -7.54 -6.46
CA LEU A 299 18.60 -7.78 -6.28
C LEU A 299 18.33 -8.89 -5.27
N LEU A 300 19.19 -9.91 -5.20
CA LEU A 300 19.13 -10.93 -4.17
C LEU A 300 19.34 -10.32 -2.78
N ILE A 301 20.38 -9.48 -2.60
CA ILE A 301 20.65 -8.79 -1.34
C ILE A 301 19.50 -7.85 -0.96
N VAL A 302 18.99 -7.06 -1.92
CA VAL A 302 17.78 -6.24 -1.75
C VAL A 302 16.64 -7.09 -1.21
N SER A 303 16.35 -8.22 -1.86
CA SER A 303 15.25 -9.09 -1.47
C SER A 303 15.43 -9.70 -0.09
N LEU A 304 16.66 -10.05 0.31
CA LEU A 304 16.94 -10.63 1.63
C LEU A 304 16.86 -9.58 2.74
N VAL A 305 17.48 -8.41 2.54
CA VAL A 305 17.49 -7.31 3.51
C VAL A 305 16.08 -6.74 3.68
N ASP A 306 15.36 -6.52 2.58
CA ASP A 306 13.99 -5.99 2.64
C ASP A 306 12.99 -7.07 3.11
N ALA A 307 13.24 -8.36 2.87
CA ALA A 307 12.43 -9.44 3.43
C ALA A 307 12.59 -9.58 4.95
N GLU A 308 13.72 -9.17 5.53
CA GLU A 308 13.90 -9.11 7.00
C GLU A 308 13.11 -7.98 7.67
N ILE A 309 12.57 -7.01 6.91
CA ILE A 309 11.69 -5.97 7.46
C ILE A 309 10.49 -6.59 8.15
N VAL A 310 9.87 -7.61 7.55
CA VAL A 310 8.65 -8.22 8.12
C VAL A 310 8.95 -8.99 9.40
N PRO A 311 9.99 -9.85 9.50
CA PRO A 311 10.44 -10.43 10.76
C PRO A 311 10.85 -9.41 11.83
N THR A 312 11.62 -8.37 11.48
CA THR A 312 12.08 -7.36 12.45
C THR A 312 10.93 -6.48 12.94
N LEU A 313 10.07 -6.02 12.03
CA LEU A 313 8.85 -5.28 12.35
C LEU A 313 7.88 -6.17 13.13
N SER A 314 7.79 -7.46 12.81
CA SER A 314 7.00 -8.42 13.58
C SER A 314 7.49 -8.51 15.02
N ALA A 315 8.80 -8.64 15.24
CA ALA A 315 9.35 -8.71 16.59
C ALA A 315 9.03 -7.46 17.42
N GLN A 316 9.11 -6.28 16.81
CA GLN A 316 8.74 -5.00 17.45
C GLN A 316 7.23 -4.91 17.71
N LEU A 317 6.39 -5.17 16.71
CA LEU A 317 4.94 -5.07 16.84
C LEU A 317 4.35 -6.16 17.74
N ILE A 318 4.96 -7.34 17.86
CA ILE A 318 4.57 -8.35 18.85
C ILE A 318 4.80 -7.81 20.26
N GLN A 319 5.90 -7.10 20.49
CA GLN A 319 6.20 -6.49 21.80
C GLN A 319 5.19 -5.40 22.16
N ASP A 320 4.80 -4.57 21.19
CA ASP A 320 3.94 -3.41 21.43
C ASP A 320 2.43 -3.74 21.36
N TYR A 321 2.04 -4.70 20.51
CA TYR A 321 0.64 -4.96 20.15
C TYR A 321 0.23 -6.44 20.19
N GLY A 322 1.15 -7.35 20.49
CA GLY A 322 0.88 -8.77 20.70
C GLY A 322 0.90 -9.65 19.44
N LYS A 323 0.60 -10.95 19.64
CA LYS A 323 0.80 -12.03 18.64
C LYS A 323 0.06 -11.87 17.31
N ASN A 324 -0.91 -10.96 17.22
CA ASN A 324 -1.60 -10.68 15.95
C ASN A 324 -0.67 -10.07 14.89
N PHE A 325 0.48 -9.52 15.29
CA PHE A 325 1.51 -8.97 14.40
C PHE A 325 2.69 -9.92 14.16
N GLU A 326 2.49 -11.23 14.35
CA GLU A 326 3.43 -12.26 13.88
C GLU A 326 3.71 -12.13 12.37
N ALA A 327 4.91 -12.49 11.93
CA ALA A 327 5.38 -12.24 10.57
C ALA A 327 4.41 -12.77 9.50
N LYS A 328 3.80 -13.95 9.75
CA LYS A 328 2.78 -14.53 8.89
C LYS A 328 1.54 -13.63 8.72
N ASN A 329 1.13 -12.92 9.77
CA ASN A 329 0.01 -12.00 9.71
C ASN A 329 0.40 -10.65 9.08
N LEU A 330 1.63 -10.18 9.32
CA LEU A 330 2.14 -8.99 8.62
C LEU A 330 2.23 -9.21 7.10
N TRP A 331 2.69 -10.38 6.66
CA TRP A 331 2.66 -10.75 5.25
C TRP A 331 1.24 -10.74 4.67
N ARG A 332 0.24 -11.22 5.43
CA ARG A 332 -1.18 -11.13 5.03
C ARG A 332 -1.67 -9.68 4.98
N MET A 333 -1.23 -8.81 5.88
CA MET A 333 -1.56 -7.38 5.87
C MET A 333 -0.95 -6.67 4.66
N ILE A 334 0.27 -7.03 4.28
CA ILE A 334 0.92 -6.52 3.06
C ILE A 334 0.14 -6.98 1.82
N GLN A 335 -0.16 -8.28 1.71
CA GLN A 335 -0.97 -8.82 0.61
C GLN A 335 -2.37 -8.18 0.54
N PHE A 336 -2.97 -7.90 1.70
CA PHE A 336 -4.23 -7.18 1.77
C PHE A 336 -4.11 -5.76 1.20
N ALA A 337 -3.08 -5.01 1.57
CA ALA A 337 -2.83 -3.66 1.04
C ALA A 337 -2.55 -3.67 -0.48
N GLU A 338 -1.86 -4.70 -0.99
CA GLU A 338 -1.63 -4.88 -2.43
C GLU A 338 -2.92 -5.20 -3.20
N TYR A 339 -3.78 -6.08 -2.65
CA TYR A 339 -5.03 -6.50 -3.31
C TYR A 339 -6.18 -5.50 -3.17
N PHE A 340 -6.15 -4.65 -2.14
CA PHE A 340 -7.16 -3.62 -1.89
C PHE A 340 -6.50 -2.23 -1.77
N PRO A 341 -5.92 -1.68 -2.86
CA PRO A 341 -5.11 -0.46 -2.82
C PRO A 341 -5.91 0.83 -2.62
N LYS A 342 -7.24 0.79 -2.80
CA LYS A 342 -8.12 1.95 -2.65
C LYS A 342 -8.63 2.03 -1.21
N GLU A 343 -8.03 2.92 -0.43
CA GLU A 343 -8.32 3.10 1.00
C GLU A 343 -9.81 3.35 1.29
N GLU A 344 -10.50 4.14 0.45
CA GLU A 344 -11.94 4.41 0.58
C GLU A 344 -12.78 3.11 0.56
N ILE A 345 -12.43 2.16 -0.30
CA ILE A 345 -13.11 0.86 -0.41
C ILE A 345 -12.82 0.01 0.83
N VAL A 346 -11.57 0.01 1.31
CA VAL A 346 -11.13 -0.73 2.50
C VAL A 346 -11.85 -0.25 3.76
N VAL A 347 -11.99 1.07 3.92
CA VAL A 347 -12.70 1.67 5.06
C VAL A 347 -14.18 1.24 5.07
N THR A 348 -14.82 1.15 3.91
CA THR A 348 -16.21 0.67 3.83
C THR A 348 -16.31 -0.84 4.10
N LEU A 349 -15.47 -1.65 3.48
CA LEU A 349 -15.49 -3.11 3.63
C LEU A 349 -15.11 -3.57 5.04
N SER A 350 -14.15 -2.91 5.71
CA SER A 350 -13.74 -3.25 7.08
C SER A 350 -14.84 -3.05 8.13
N ARG A 351 -15.85 -2.22 7.84
CA ARG A 351 -17.05 -2.06 8.68
C ARG A 351 -18.04 -3.21 8.52
N GLN A 352 -17.87 -4.03 7.48
CA GLN A 352 -18.81 -5.09 7.09
C GLN A 352 -18.17 -6.48 7.21
N LEU A 353 -16.87 -6.59 6.96
CA LEU A 353 -16.10 -7.83 6.95
C LEU A 353 -15.00 -7.78 8.01
N SER A 354 -14.89 -8.85 8.80
CA SER A 354 -13.80 -9.00 9.76
C SER A 354 -12.49 -9.42 9.08
N TRP A 355 -11.35 -9.22 9.77
CA TRP A 355 -10.03 -9.68 9.31
C TRP A 355 -10.00 -11.16 8.91
N SER A 356 -10.75 -12.01 9.62
CA SER A 356 -10.86 -13.43 9.30
C SER A 356 -11.50 -13.71 7.95
N HIS A 357 -12.38 -12.84 7.43
CA HIS A 357 -12.91 -12.97 6.07
C HIS A 357 -11.80 -12.68 5.05
N PHE A 358 -11.01 -11.64 5.27
CA PHE A 358 -9.90 -11.30 4.40
C PHE A 358 -8.82 -12.40 4.38
N ILE A 359 -8.55 -13.04 5.52
CA ILE A 359 -7.64 -14.20 5.57
C ILE A 359 -8.08 -15.34 4.64
N GLU A 360 -9.40 -15.56 4.47
CA GLU A 360 -9.90 -16.59 3.53
C GLU A 360 -9.90 -16.12 2.08
N ILE A 361 -9.99 -14.81 1.83
CA ILE A 361 -10.05 -14.23 0.47
C ILE A 361 -8.65 -14.02 -0.11
N ILE A 362 -7.68 -13.58 0.68
CA ILE A 362 -6.29 -13.30 0.25
C ILE A 362 -5.64 -14.46 -0.52
N PRO A 363 -5.78 -15.74 -0.12
CA PRO A 363 -5.17 -16.87 -0.83
C PRO A 363 -5.81 -17.20 -2.19
N VAL A 364 -7.00 -16.66 -2.50
CA VAL A 364 -7.69 -16.90 -3.78
C VAL A 364 -6.88 -16.21 -4.88
N LYS A 365 -6.32 -16.98 -5.83
CA LYS A 365 -5.35 -16.49 -6.82
C LYS A 365 -5.98 -15.52 -7.83
N ASP A 366 -7.19 -15.82 -8.28
CA ASP A 366 -7.89 -15.03 -9.29
C ASP A 366 -8.47 -13.73 -8.71
N GLN A 367 -8.21 -12.61 -9.38
CA GLN A 367 -8.66 -11.30 -8.91
C GLN A 367 -10.18 -11.15 -8.97
N LEU A 368 -10.82 -11.63 -10.04
CA LEU A 368 -12.27 -11.53 -10.19
C LEU A 368 -12.98 -12.40 -9.15
N ALA A 369 -12.41 -13.55 -8.82
CA ALA A 369 -12.89 -14.41 -7.74
C ALA A 369 -12.81 -13.70 -6.38
N ARG A 370 -11.69 -13.03 -6.06
CA ARG A 370 -11.55 -12.24 -4.83
C ARG A 370 -12.63 -11.17 -4.73
N GLU A 371 -12.83 -10.42 -5.81
CA GLU A 371 -13.85 -9.36 -5.87
C GLU A 371 -15.26 -9.94 -5.71
N PHE A 372 -15.57 -11.03 -6.42
CA PHE A 372 -16.84 -11.73 -6.32
C PHE A 372 -17.14 -12.20 -4.89
N TYR A 373 -16.21 -12.91 -4.26
CA TYR A 373 -16.41 -13.41 -2.89
C TYR A 373 -16.52 -12.28 -1.87
N THR A 374 -15.80 -11.18 -2.07
CA THR A 374 -15.88 -9.99 -1.22
C THR A 374 -17.26 -9.34 -1.29
N GLU A 375 -17.79 -9.10 -2.50
CA GLU A 375 -19.12 -8.50 -2.69
C GLU A 375 -20.23 -9.42 -2.18
N MET A 376 -20.13 -10.73 -2.43
CA MET A 376 -21.11 -11.69 -1.91
C MET A 376 -21.11 -11.74 -0.38
N CYS A 377 -19.94 -11.69 0.26
CA CYS A 377 -19.86 -11.60 1.72
C CYS A 377 -20.51 -10.32 2.25
N ARG A 378 -20.32 -9.18 1.57
CA ARG A 378 -20.95 -7.90 1.93
C ARG A 378 -22.47 -7.96 1.83
N MET A 379 -23.00 -8.44 0.70
CA MET A 379 -24.44 -8.41 0.41
C MET A 379 -25.22 -9.48 1.18
N GLU A 380 -24.74 -10.73 1.16
CA GLU A 380 -25.41 -11.87 1.78
C GLU A 380 -25.02 -12.08 3.25
N ARG A 381 -24.12 -11.24 3.78
CA ARG A 381 -23.61 -11.29 5.16
C ARG A 381 -23.09 -12.68 5.54
N TRP A 382 -22.36 -13.31 4.63
CA TRP A 382 -21.81 -14.64 4.87
C TRP A 382 -20.87 -14.66 6.05
N SER A 383 -21.04 -15.66 6.93
CA SER A 383 -20.03 -15.96 7.94
C SER A 383 -18.74 -16.50 7.28
N VAL A 384 -17.61 -16.41 7.99
CA VAL A 384 -16.32 -17.00 7.56
C VAL A 384 -16.47 -18.48 7.20
N ARG A 385 -17.31 -19.23 7.95
CA ARG A 385 -17.58 -20.65 7.68
C ARG A 385 -18.31 -20.84 6.34
N THR A 386 -19.29 -19.97 6.06
CA THR A 386 -20.03 -19.99 4.80
C THR A 386 -19.14 -19.62 3.63
N LEU A 387 -18.34 -18.55 3.77
CA LEU A 387 -17.35 -18.13 2.79
C LEU A 387 -16.39 -19.26 2.43
N ARG A 388 -15.77 -19.90 3.43
CA ARG A 388 -14.86 -21.03 3.22
C ARG A 388 -15.54 -22.19 2.47
N LYS A 389 -16.79 -22.51 2.81
CA LYS A 389 -17.58 -23.53 2.09
C LYS A 389 -17.82 -23.13 0.63
N LYS A 390 -18.16 -21.87 0.36
CA LYS A 390 -18.45 -21.36 -1.00
C LYS A 390 -17.19 -21.26 -1.85
N ILE A 391 -16.04 -20.88 -1.29
CA ILE A 391 -14.71 -20.96 -1.93
C ILE A 391 -14.35 -22.42 -2.22
N GLY A 392 -14.41 -23.30 -1.22
CA GLY A 392 -14.08 -24.72 -1.39
C GLY A 392 -14.98 -25.45 -2.40
N SER A 393 -16.20 -24.95 -2.60
CA SER A 393 -17.10 -25.46 -3.63
C SER A 393 -16.84 -24.90 -5.03
N MET A 394 -15.89 -23.98 -5.22
CA MET A 394 -15.63 -23.30 -6.51
C MET A 394 -16.85 -22.56 -7.07
N MET A 395 -17.58 -21.84 -6.20
CA MET A 395 -18.79 -21.10 -6.59
C MET A 395 -18.51 -20.05 -7.68
N PHE A 396 -17.39 -19.33 -7.60
CA PHE A 396 -17.03 -18.32 -8.60
C PHE A 396 -16.82 -18.95 -9.97
N GLU A 397 -16.03 -20.01 -10.04
CA GLU A 397 -15.65 -20.69 -11.27
C GLU A 397 -16.89 -21.27 -11.96
N ARG A 398 -17.79 -21.88 -11.19
CA ARG A 398 -19.07 -22.38 -11.73
C ARG A 398 -19.99 -21.27 -12.24
N THR A 399 -19.97 -20.10 -11.58
CA THR A 399 -20.73 -18.91 -12.01
C THR A 399 -20.11 -18.28 -13.25
N ALA A 400 -18.78 -18.24 -13.34
CA ALA A 400 -18.03 -17.70 -14.47
C ALA A 400 -18.23 -18.55 -15.74
N ILE A 401 -18.17 -19.88 -15.61
CA ILE A 401 -18.44 -20.83 -16.70
C ILE A 401 -19.86 -20.63 -17.28
N ALA A 402 -20.84 -20.27 -16.45
CA ALA A 402 -22.20 -20.00 -16.90
C ALA A 402 -22.32 -18.74 -17.78
N LYS A 403 -21.46 -17.75 -17.59
CA LYS A 403 -21.56 -16.40 -18.19
C LYS A 403 -20.76 -16.21 -19.48
N LYS A 404 -20.01 -17.24 -19.91
CA LYS A 404 -19.31 -17.37 -21.20
C LYS A 404 -18.29 -16.27 -21.60
N SER A 405 -18.05 -15.23 -20.78
CA SER A 405 -16.90 -14.32 -20.94
C SER A 405 -16.61 -13.46 -19.68
N ASP A 406 -15.33 -13.16 -19.43
CA ASP A 406 -14.86 -12.34 -18.30
C ASP A 406 -15.37 -10.88 -18.34
N THR A 407 -15.70 -10.37 -19.51
CA THR A 407 -16.23 -9.02 -19.71
C THR A 407 -17.63 -8.87 -19.12
N VAL A 408 -18.48 -9.89 -19.25
CA VAL A 408 -19.83 -9.93 -18.66
C VAL A 408 -19.74 -9.96 -17.13
N ILE A 409 -18.80 -10.74 -16.59
CA ILE A 409 -18.55 -10.83 -15.14
C ILE A 409 -18.13 -9.48 -14.57
N LYS A 410 -17.22 -8.76 -15.26
CA LYS A 410 -16.78 -7.42 -14.85
C LYS A 410 -17.92 -6.40 -14.86
N MET A 411 -18.77 -6.42 -15.89
CA MET A 411 -19.92 -5.52 -15.98
C MET A 411 -20.92 -5.75 -14.86
N GLU A 412 -21.23 -7.01 -14.52
CA GLU A 412 -22.14 -7.30 -13.42
C GLU A 412 -21.54 -6.98 -12.05
N LEU A 413 -20.27 -7.28 -11.80
CA LEU A 413 -19.57 -6.86 -10.56
C LEU A 413 -19.57 -5.34 -10.39
N SER A 414 -19.46 -4.59 -11.48
CA SER A 414 -19.56 -3.13 -11.47
C SER A 414 -21.00 -2.69 -11.13
N SER A 415 -22.02 -3.30 -11.76
CA SER A 415 -23.42 -3.00 -11.44
C SER A 415 -23.83 -3.38 -10.01
N LEU A 416 -23.25 -4.45 -9.45
CA LEU A 416 -23.43 -4.87 -8.07
C LEU A 416 -22.90 -3.83 -7.09
N ARG A 417 -21.73 -3.23 -7.38
CA ARG A 417 -21.15 -2.16 -6.58
C ARG A 417 -21.98 -0.88 -6.60
N GLU A 418 -22.54 -0.54 -7.75
CA GLU A 418 -23.24 0.74 -7.96
C GLU A 418 -24.71 0.72 -7.55
N SER A 419 -25.39 -0.43 -7.65
CA SER A 419 -26.85 -0.52 -7.50
C SER A 419 -27.36 -1.45 -6.41
N ASP A 420 -26.47 -2.24 -5.76
CA ASP A 420 -26.82 -3.27 -4.76
C ASP A 420 -27.92 -4.25 -5.23
N LYS A 421 -28.15 -4.39 -6.55
CA LYS A 421 -29.14 -5.31 -7.12
C LYS A 421 -28.48 -6.61 -7.58
N LEU A 422 -28.88 -7.71 -6.95
CA LEU A 422 -28.51 -9.06 -7.40
C LEU A 422 -29.26 -9.40 -8.69
N THR A 423 -28.56 -9.88 -9.71
CA THR A 423 -29.23 -10.48 -10.87
C THR A 423 -29.77 -11.87 -10.48
N PRO A 424 -30.98 -12.27 -10.94
CA PRO A 424 -31.53 -13.60 -10.65
C PRO A 424 -30.55 -14.73 -10.98
N ASP A 425 -29.76 -14.61 -12.04
CA ASP A 425 -28.72 -15.59 -12.41
C ASP A 425 -27.60 -15.77 -11.37
N LEU A 426 -27.32 -14.77 -10.51
CA LEU A 426 -26.37 -14.85 -9.40
C LEU A 426 -26.96 -15.52 -8.15
N VAL A 427 -28.27 -15.44 -7.96
CA VAL A 427 -29.00 -15.89 -6.75
C VAL A 427 -29.54 -17.31 -6.92
N PHE A 428 -29.97 -17.69 -8.12
CA PHE A 428 -30.76 -18.90 -8.36
C PHE A 428 -29.95 -20.17 -8.72
N ARG A 429 -28.61 -20.13 -8.68
CA ARG A 429 -27.75 -21.29 -8.96
C ARG A 429 -26.93 -21.77 -7.76
N ASP A 430 -27.58 -21.98 -6.62
CA ASP A 430 -27.00 -22.84 -5.57
C ASP A 430 -27.15 -24.31 -6.04
N PRO A 431 -26.06 -25.08 -6.25
CA PRO A 431 -26.12 -26.43 -6.81
C PRO A 431 -27.02 -27.39 -6.03
N TYR A 432 -27.17 -27.14 -4.72
CA TYR A 432 -28.03 -27.96 -3.85
C TYR A 432 -29.52 -27.93 -4.25
N PHE A 433 -29.97 -26.86 -4.92
CA PHE A 433 -31.36 -26.73 -5.36
C PHE A 433 -31.60 -27.39 -6.73
N LEU A 434 -30.57 -27.44 -7.59
CA LEU A 434 -30.68 -27.94 -8.96
C LEU A 434 -30.48 -29.46 -9.07
N ASP A 435 -29.62 -30.05 -8.22
CA ASP A 435 -29.49 -31.52 -8.13
C ASP A 435 -30.78 -32.19 -7.63
N PHE A 436 -31.54 -31.50 -6.75
CA PHE A 436 -32.83 -31.99 -6.25
C PHE A 436 -33.90 -32.10 -7.34
N LEU A 437 -33.87 -31.23 -8.35
CA LEU A 437 -34.83 -31.20 -9.45
C LEU A 437 -34.43 -32.11 -10.63
N GLY A 438 -33.32 -32.88 -10.50
CA GLY A 438 -32.87 -33.83 -11.53
C GLY A 438 -32.40 -33.20 -12.85
N LEU A 439 -32.21 -31.89 -12.87
CA LEU A 439 -31.95 -31.12 -14.08
C LEU A 439 -30.45 -31.11 -14.44
N LYS A 440 -30.07 -31.81 -15.52
CA LYS A 440 -28.69 -31.79 -16.08
C LYS A 440 -28.62 -30.96 -17.36
N GLY A 441 -27.95 -29.80 -17.33
CA GLY A 441 -27.71 -28.96 -18.51
C GLY A 441 -28.13 -27.49 -18.38
N PHE A 442 -28.29 -26.79 -19.51
CA PHE A 442 -28.79 -25.41 -19.58
C PHE A 442 -30.33 -25.42 -19.70
N PHE A 443 -31.02 -24.61 -18.90
CA PHE A 443 -32.50 -24.58 -18.82
C PHE A 443 -33.01 -23.14 -18.89
N GLN A 444 -34.17 -22.93 -19.50
CA GLN A 444 -34.91 -21.66 -19.46
C GLN A 444 -35.85 -21.62 -18.24
N GLU A 445 -36.33 -20.44 -17.86
CA GLU A 445 -37.21 -20.24 -16.70
C GLU A 445 -38.49 -21.10 -16.76
N LYS A 446 -39.05 -21.29 -17.96
CA LYS A 446 -40.18 -22.22 -18.19
C LYS A 446 -39.83 -23.68 -17.94
N ASP A 447 -38.59 -24.08 -18.22
CA ASP A 447 -38.13 -25.45 -17.98
C ASP A 447 -37.96 -25.71 -16.48
N LEU A 448 -37.56 -24.70 -15.72
CA LEU A 448 -37.45 -24.75 -14.26
C LEU A 448 -38.85 -24.80 -13.61
N GLU A 449 -39.77 -23.94 -14.03
CA GLU A 449 -41.16 -23.95 -13.55
C GLU A 449 -41.83 -25.29 -13.86
N ALA A 450 -41.64 -25.82 -15.07
CA ALA A 450 -42.16 -27.13 -15.45
C ALA A 450 -41.52 -28.28 -14.66
N ALA A 451 -40.24 -28.19 -14.30
CA ALA A 451 -39.57 -29.20 -13.48
C ALA A 451 -40.04 -29.17 -12.02
N ILE A 452 -40.22 -27.98 -11.44
CA ILE A 452 -40.76 -27.81 -10.09
C ILE A 452 -42.20 -28.33 -10.02
N LEU A 453 -43.04 -27.99 -11.00
CA LEU A 453 -44.40 -28.49 -11.08
C LEU A 453 -44.44 -30.02 -11.23
N ARG A 454 -43.52 -30.60 -12.01
CA ARG A 454 -43.44 -32.05 -12.24
C ARG A 454 -43.03 -32.82 -10.99
N GLU A 455 -42.07 -32.31 -10.21
CA GLU A 455 -41.66 -32.93 -8.94
C GLU A 455 -42.71 -32.75 -7.84
N LEU A 456 -43.38 -31.59 -7.78
CA LEU A 456 -44.53 -31.38 -6.88
C LEU A 456 -45.71 -32.29 -7.25
N GLU A 457 -45.98 -32.46 -8.54
CA GLU A 457 -47.01 -33.37 -9.05
C GLU A 457 -46.64 -34.83 -8.73
N ALA A 458 -45.39 -35.24 -8.96
CA ALA A 458 -44.90 -36.58 -8.61
C ALA A 458 -45.01 -36.85 -7.11
N PHE A 459 -44.61 -35.91 -6.25
CA PHE A 459 -44.73 -36.03 -4.80
C PHE A 459 -46.20 -36.19 -4.34
N ILE A 460 -47.11 -35.37 -4.89
CA ILE A 460 -48.55 -35.48 -4.58
C ILE A 460 -49.13 -36.80 -5.11
N MET A 461 -48.65 -37.28 -6.26
CA MET A 461 -49.07 -38.56 -6.83
C MET A 461 -48.53 -39.77 -6.06
N GLU A 462 -47.31 -39.70 -5.52
CA GLU A 462 -46.73 -40.73 -4.64
C GLU A 462 -47.45 -40.83 -3.30
N LEU A 463 -47.97 -39.71 -2.78
CA LEU A 463 -48.86 -39.72 -1.60
C LEU A 463 -50.20 -40.42 -1.89
N GLY A 464 -50.60 -40.51 -3.16
CA GLY A 464 -51.78 -41.25 -3.63
C GLY A 464 -52.97 -40.35 -4.02
N VAL A 465 -53.95 -40.94 -4.71
CA VAL A 465 -55.11 -40.20 -5.22
C VAL A 465 -56.06 -39.80 -4.09
N GLY A 466 -56.26 -38.50 -3.90
CA GLY A 466 -57.25 -37.96 -2.96
C GLY A 466 -56.70 -36.97 -1.95
N PHE A 467 -55.38 -36.79 -1.89
CA PHE A 467 -54.74 -35.76 -1.06
C PHE A 467 -54.90 -34.36 -1.68
N THR A 468 -55.07 -33.36 -0.84
CA THR A 468 -55.13 -31.95 -1.20
C THR A 468 -54.26 -31.19 -0.21
N PHE A 469 -53.30 -30.41 -0.71
CA PHE A 469 -52.45 -29.59 0.14
C PHE A 469 -53.28 -28.51 0.82
N VAL A 470 -53.09 -28.35 2.13
CA VAL A 470 -53.83 -27.37 2.94
C VAL A 470 -52.92 -26.23 3.33
N GLU A 471 -51.80 -26.52 4.00
CA GLU A 471 -50.92 -25.49 4.56
C GLU A 471 -49.53 -26.06 4.85
N ARG A 472 -48.51 -25.19 4.87
CA ARG A 472 -47.13 -25.50 5.24
C ARG A 472 -46.73 -24.69 6.48
N GLN A 473 -45.91 -25.27 7.36
CA GLN A 473 -45.46 -24.64 8.62
C GLN A 473 -46.65 -24.20 9.48
N LYS A 474 -47.66 -25.07 9.59
CA LYS A 474 -48.87 -24.73 10.33
C LYS A 474 -48.54 -24.66 11.81
N ARG A 475 -48.71 -23.47 12.39
CA ARG A 475 -48.56 -23.26 13.83
C ARG A 475 -49.66 -24.01 14.59
N MET A 476 -49.25 -24.80 15.56
CA MET A 476 -50.12 -25.52 16.48
C MET A 476 -49.66 -25.22 17.90
N ILE A 477 -50.60 -24.93 18.78
CA ILE A 477 -50.30 -24.71 20.20
C ILE A 477 -50.69 -26.00 20.91
N VAL A 478 -49.72 -26.69 21.49
CA VAL A 478 -49.92 -27.92 22.26
C VAL A 478 -49.29 -27.71 23.63
N ASP A 479 -50.09 -27.89 24.69
CA ASP A 479 -49.68 -27.71 26.09
C ASP A 479 -49.02 -26.35 26.42
N GLY A 480 -49.37 -25.31 25.66
CA GLY A 480 -48.90 -23.94 25.86
C GLY A 480 -47.66 -23.55 25.05
N ASP A 481 -47.04 -24.50 24.36
CA ASP A 481 -45.88 -24.27 23.49
C ASP A 481 -46.28 -24.23 22.01
N ASP A 482 -45.57 -23.40 21.24
CA ASP A 482 -45.75 -23.27 19.80
C ASP A 482 -44.96 -24.34 19.04
N PHE A 483 -45.67 -25.22 18.35
CA PHE A 483 -45.12 -26.18 17.39
C PHE A 483 -45.47 -25.77 15.97
N TYR A 484 -44.62 -26.11 15.02
CA TYR A 484 -44.85 -25.85 13.59
C TYR A 484 -44.81 -27.18 12.85
N LEU A 485 -45.97 -27.59 12.32
CA LEU A 485 -46.06 -28.78 11.48
C LEU A 485 -45.53 -28.47 10.09
N ASP A 486 -44.61 -29.27 9.59
CA ASP A 486 -43.97 -29.02 8.30
C ASP A 486 -44.97 -28.96 7.14
N LEU A 487 -45.83 -29.97 6.99
CA LEU A 487 -46.85 -30.02 5.92
C LEU A 487 -48.17 -30.60 6.44
N LEU A 488 -49.29 -29.98 6.05
CA LEU A 488 -50.63 -30.46 6.32
C LEU A 488 -51.39 -30.73 5.02
N PHE A 489 -51.92 -31.94 4.89
CA PHE A 489 -52.76 -32.35 3.77
C PHE A 489 -54.17 -32.74 4.26
N TYR A 490 -55.14 -32.73 3.35
CA TYR A 490 -56.47 -33.30 3.56
C TYR A 490 -56.69 -34.45 2.58
N HIS A 491 -57.08 -35.61 3.10
CA HIS A 491 -57.46 -36.74 2.24
C HIS A 491 -58.97 -36.75 2.03
N ARG A 492 -59.41 -36.52 0.78
CA ARG A 492 -60.83 -36.37 0.41
C ARG A 492 -61.69 -37.59 0.71
N ASN A 493 -61.22 -38.79 0.38
CA ASN A 493 -62.00 -40.03 0.62
C ASN A 493 -62.08 -40.41 2.11
N LEU A 494 -60.98 -40.27 2.86
CA LEU A 494 -60.95 -40.57 4.30
C LEU A 494 -61.59 -39.46 5.15
N ARG A 495 -61.80 -38.27 4.56
CA ARG A 495 -62.29 -37.04 5.19
C ARG A 495 -61.49 -36.62 6.43
N ARG A 496 -60.18 -36.85 6.42
CA ARG A 496 -59.27 -36.53 7.53
C ARG A 496 -58.14 -35.64 7.06
N LEU A 497 -57.64 -34.83 8.00
CA LEU A 497 -56.37 -34.13 7.85
C LEU A 497 -55.24 -35.12 8.13
N VAL A 498 -54.18 -35.02 7.35
CA VAL A 498 -52.98 -35.84 7.44
C VAL A 498 -51.81 -34.91 7.66
N ALA A 499 -51.20 -35.03 8.84
CA ALA A 499 -50.06 -34.24 9.25
C ALA A 499 -48.76 -34.96 8.87
N ILE A 500 -47.84 -34.25 8.22
CA ILE A 500 -46.52 -34.77 7.84
C ILE A 500 -45.46 -33.85 8.46
N ASP A 501 -44.61 -34.44 9.31
CA ASP A 501 -43.51 -33.75 9.97
C ASP A 501 -42.17 -34.31 9.46
N MET A 502 -41.23 -33.46 9.08
CA MET A 502 -39.93 -33.84 8.53
C MET A 502 -38.83 -33.64 9.58
N MET A 503 -38.51 -34.69 10.33
CA MET A 503 -37.43 -34.63 11.31
C MET A 503 -36.07 -34.29 10.67
N ARG A 504 -35.41 -33.23 11.17
CA ARG A 504 -34.04 -32.86 10.77
C ARG A 504 -33.03 -33.88 11.32
N LEU A 505 -32.19 -34.42 10.44
CA LEU A 505 -31.15 -35.42 10.70
C LEU A 505 -30.19 -35.02 11.85
N SER A 506 -30.16 -35.83 12.90
CA SER A 506 -29.04 -35.95 13.85
C SER A 506 -28.15 -37.12 13.42
N PRO A 507 -26.84 -37.18 13.76
CA PRO A 507 -25.87 -38.06 13.08
C PRO A 507 -25.99 -39.58 13.32
N CYS A 508 -27.04 -40.08 13.98
CA CYS A 508 -27.29 -41.50 14.16
C CYS A 508 -28.79 -41.80 14.11
N GLY A 509 -29.27 -42.45 13.04
CA GLY A 509 -30.54 -43.18 13.04
C GLY A 509 -31.49 -42.87 11.87
N ARG A 510 -32.02 -43.95 11.27
CA ARG A 510 -32.91 -44.06 10.09
C ARG A 510 -34.04 -43.03 9.99
N SER A 511 -34.33 -42.59 8.77
CA SER A 511 -35.51 -41.81 8.38
C SER A 511 -36.79 -42.66 8.40
N GLY A 512 -37.88 -42.09 8.90
CA GLY A 512 -39.23 -42.66 8.85
C GLY A 512 -40.29 -41.56 8.77
N ILE A 513 -41.30 -41.75 7.93
CA ILE A 513 -42.50 -40.89 7.85
C ILE A 513 -43.41 -41.28 9.01
N VAL A 514 -43.72 -40.33 9.90
CA VAL A 514 -44.77 -40.53 10.92
C VAL A 514 -46.04 -39.88 10.40
N MET A 515 -47.02 -40.70 10.03
CA MET A 515 -48.40 -40.28 9.81
C MET A 515 -49.09 -40.25 11.18
N ILE A 516 -49.61 -39.08 11.59
CA ILE A 516 -50.46 -38.95 12.78
C ILE A 516 -51.92 -38.84 12.34
#